data_AF-A0A958SV91-F1
#
_entry.id   AF-A0A958SV91-F1
#
_cell.length_a   1.000
_cell.length_b   1.000
_cell.length_c   1.000
_cell.angle_alpha   90.00
_cell.angle_beta   90.00
_cell.angle_gamma   90.00
#
_symmetry.space_group_name_H-M   'P 1'
#
loop_
_entity.id
_entity.type
_entity.pdbx_description
1 polymer ?
#
loop_
_entity_poly.entity_id
_entity_poly.type
_entity_poly.pdbx_seq_one_letter_code
_entity_poly.pdbx_strand_id
1 'polypeptide(L)'
;MKKVLFLGLALGMISYVDAQQIVVDQAVYQVKGKTILKAGEDVTQKLSETEKETIFKALDEKLEAEKKAKKEQEKLEKEKKSLEKAERRAKKEQKAAEKELKKQEKNIKTAGKWEDKYKSAQEKYKRLKRKGDLSPNDEKKWQGKLEKLQSKYEKAKKKL
;
A
#
# COMPACT_ATOMS: atom_id res chain seq x y z
N MET A 1 -15.16 15.90 -28.12
CA MET A 1 -13.71 15.64 -28.27
C MET A 1 -13.22 15.15 -26.91
N LYS A 2 -12.63 13.97 -26.69
CA LYS A 2 -11.81 13.07 -27.51
C LYS A 2 -12.26 11.61 -27.25
N LYS A 3 -12.34 10.82 -28.32
CA LYS A 3 -12.44 9.36 -28.27
C LYS A 3 -11.02 8.82 -28.07
N VAL A 4 -10.83 7.86 -27.17
CA VAL A 4 -9.62 7.03 -27.15
C VAL A 4 -10.06 5.62 -27.49
N LEU A 5 -9.89 5.27 -28.76
CA LEU A 5 -9.84 3.91 -29.27
C LEU A 5 -8.57 3.25 -28.70
N PHE A 6 -8.70 2.06 -28.12
CA PHE A 6 -7.59 1.11 -28.07
C PHE A 6 -8.05 -0.20 -28.70
N LEU A 7 -7.69 -0.31 -29.97
CA LEU A 7 -7.63 -1.51 -30.80
C LEU A 7 -6.33 -2.24 -30.48
N GLY A 8 -6.36 -3.57 -30.43
CA GLY A 8 -5.16 -4.42 -30.30
C GLY A 8 -5.56 -5.83 -29.91
N LEU A 9 -6.18 -6.58 -30.83
CA LEU A 9 -5.51 -7.53 -31.74
C LEU A 9 -5.03 -8.78 -30.99
N ALA A 10 -5.79 -9.86 -31.20
CA ALA A 10 -5.39 -11.23 -30.91
C ALA A 10 -4.07 -11.58 -31.60
N LEU A 11 -3.15 -12.20 -30.86
CA LEU A 11 -1.99 -12.89 -31.41
C LEU A 11 -1.91 -14.27 -30.75
N GLY A 12 -1.99 -15.29 -31.61
CA GLY A 12 -2.14 -16.68 -31.24
C GLY A 12 -0.96 -17.24 -30.46
N MET A 13 -1.27 -18.30 -29.70
CA MET A 13 -0.27 -19.24 -29.19
C MET A 13 0.42 -19.90 -30.37
N ILE A 14 1.55 -19.32 -30.79
CA ILE A 14 2.54 -20.03 -31.57
C ILE A 14 3.26 -20.93 -30.56
N SER A 15 3.02 -22.23 -30.66
CA SER A 15 3.79 -23.26 -29.98
C SER A 15 5.23 -23.21 -30.50
N TYR A 16 6.06 -22.38 -29.88
CA TYR A 16 7.50 -22.41 -30.12
C TYR A 16 8.00 -23.75 -29.58
N VAL A 17 8.40 -24.64 -30.48
CA VAL A 17 9.25 -25.78 -30.13
C VAL A 17 10.55 -25.16 -29.61
N ASP A 18 10.74 -25.17 -28.29
CA ASP A 18 11.83 -24.50 -27.58
C ASP A 18 13.19 -24.97 -28.10
N ALA A 19 13.72 -24.21 -29.03
CA ALA A 19 14.99 -24.46 -29.68
C ALA A 19 15.99 -23.47 -29.12
N GLN A 20 16.95 -23.95 -28.34
CA GLN A 20 17.79 -23.10 -27.51
C GLN A 20 19.06 -22.73 -28.27
N GLN A 21 19.29 -21.44 -28.44
CA GLN A 21 20.46 -20.92 -29.13
C GLN A 21 21.64 -20.79 -28.15
N ILE A 22 22.79 -21.31 -28.54
CA ILE A 22 24.05 -21.23 -27.78
C ILE A 22 25.18 -20.82 -28.72
N VAL A 23 26.12 -20.04 -28.20
CA VAL A 23 27.30 -19.60 -28.95
C VAL A 23 28.51 -20.37 -28.44
N VAL A 24 29.16 -21.11 -29.32
CA VAL A 24 30.39 -21.86 -29.04
C VAL A 24 31.37 -21.55 -30.18
N ASP A 25 32.59 -21.15 -29.84
CA ASP A 25 33.66 -20.82 -30.80
C ASP A 25 33.21 -19.84 -31.91
N GLN A 26 32.51 -18.78 -31.50
CA GLN A 26 31.96 -17.72 -32.38
C GLN A 26 30.89 -18.20 -33.38
N ALA A 27 30.49 -19.47 -33.33
CA ALA A 27 29.40 -20.03 -34.11
C ALA A 27 28.11 -20.14 -33.27
N VAL A 28 26.98 -19.78 -33.88
CA VAL A 28 25.66 -19.90 -33.27
C VAL A 28 25.07 -21.27 -33.62
N TYR A 29 24.83 -22.08 -32.61
CA TYR A 29 24.16 -23.37 -32.73
C TYR A 29 22.76 -23.30 -32.11
N GLN A 30 21.81 -24.02 -32.70
CA GLN A 30 20.47 -24.17 -32.19
C GLN A 30 20.26 -25.62 -31.77
N VAL A 31 20.10 -25.84 -30.47
CA VAL A 31 19.96 -27.17 -29.89
C VAL A 31 18.48 -27.50 -29.69
N LYS A 32 18.04 -28.64 -30.24
CA LYS A 32 16.68 -29.17 -30.12
C LYS A 32 16.76 -30.61 -29.61
N GLY A 33 16.67 -30.79 -28.30
CA GLY A 33 16.85 -32.11 -27.69
C GLY A 33 18.27 -32.63 -27.93
N LYS A 34 18.42 -33.70 -28.72
CA LYS A 34 19.72 -34.29 -29.09
C LYS A 34 20.30 -33.78 -30.42
N THR A 35 19.56 -32.95 -31.15
CA THR A 35 19.96 -32.45 -32.46
C THR A 35 20.61 -31.08 -32.34
N ILE A 36 21.73 -30.89 -33.02
CA ILE A 36 22.47 -29.63 -33.11
C ILE A 36 22.33 -29.09 -34.53
N LEU A 37 21.71 -27.92 -34.66
CA LEU A 37 21.50 -27.22 -35.92
C LEU A 37 22.46 -26.03 -36.04
N LYS A 38 23.05 -25.82 -37.21
CA LYS A 38 23.82 -24.61 -37.56
C LYS A 38 23.19 -23.99 -38.79
N ALA A 39 22.76 -22.72 -38.71
CA ALA A 39 22.03 -22.04 -39.78
C ALA A 39 20.80 -22.80 -40.33
N GLY A 40 20.17 -23.64 -39.50
CA GLY A 40 19.01 -24.46 -39.87
C GLY A 40 19.34 -25.85 -40.42
N GLU A 41 20.61 -26.15 -40.69
CA GLU A 41 21.05 -27.50 -41.11
C GLU A 41 21.46 -28.36 -39.92
N ASP A 42 21.09 -29.64 -39.96
CA ASP A 42 21.53 -30.65 -38.98
C ASP A 42 23.01 -30.98 -39.17
N VAL A 43 23.82 -30.54 -38.21
CA VAL A 43 25.26 -30.80 -38.16
C VAL A 43 25.63 -31.83 -37.10
N THR A 44 24.65 -32.49 -36.49
CA THR A 44 24.85 -33.44 -35.39
C THR A 44 25.80 -34.57 -35.78
N GLN A 45 25.72 -35.11 -37.00
CA GLN A 45 26.64 -36.20 -37.40
C GLN A 45 28.02 -35.70 -37.87
N LYS A 46 28.13 -34.41 -38.21
CA LYS A 46 29.37 -33.80 -38.70
C LYS A 46 30.27 -33.29 -37.57
N LEU A 47 29.70 -33.05 -36.39
CA LEU A 47 30.43 -32.64 -35.19
C LEU A 47 31.09 -33.85 -34.52
N SER A 48 32.29 -33.64 -34.01
CA SER A 48 32.99 -34.59 -33.15
C SER A 48 32.27 -34.75 -31.79
N GLU A 49 32.53 -35.85 -31.07
CA GLU A 49 31.93 -36.08 -29.75
C GLU A 49 32.29 -34.98 -28.75
N THR A 50 33.53 -34.48 -28.79
CA THR A 50 34.01 -33.39 -27.92
C THR A 50 33.31 -32.07 -28.20
N GLU A 51 33.04 -31.73 -29.47
CA GLU A 51 32.29 -30.53 -29.84
C GLU A 51 30.83 -30.62 -29.38
N LYS A 52 30.19 -31.79 -29.51
CA LYS A 52 28.83 -32.02 -29.00
C LYS A 52 28.76 -31.83 -27.50
N GLU A 53 29.67 -32.44 -26.75
CA GLU A 53 29.74 -32.30 -25.29
C GLU A 53 29.90 -30.83 -24.89
N THR A 54 30.76 -30.09 -25.61
CA THR A 54 30.97 -28.66 -25.36
C THR A 54 29.69 -27.86 -25.60
N ILE A 55 28.96 -28.13 -26.68
CA ILE A 55 27.70 -27.47 -27.01
C ILE A 55 26.60 -27.78 -25.98
N PHE A 56 26.44 -29.05 -25.59
CA PHE A 56 25.46 -29.44 -24.57
C PHE A 56 25.79 -28.89 -23.18
N LYS A 57 27.08 -28.92 -22.79
CA LYS A 57 27.52 -28.35 -21.51
C LYS A 57 27.29 -26.84 -21.46
N ALA A 58 27.62 -26.12 -22.53
CA ALA A 58 27.34 -24.69 -22.63
C ALA A 58 25.84 -24.38 -22.54
N LEU A 59 24.99 -25.26 -23.09
CA LEU A 59 23.55 -25.14 -22.98
C LEU A 59 23.05 -25.35 -21.55
N ASP A 60 23.51 -26.40 -20.88
CA ASP A 60 23.16 -26.69 -19.48
C ASP A 60 23.61 -25.56 -18.54
N GLU A 61 24.82 -25.03 -18.74
CA GLU A 61 25.31 -23.88 -17.98
C GLU A 61 24.43 -22.64 -18.18
N LYS A 62 24.01 -22.36 -19.41
CA LYS A 62 23.09 -21.26 -19.72
C LYS A 62 21.71 -21.45 -19.07
N LEU A 63 21.14 -22.66 -19.16
CA LEU A 63 19.85 -22.98 -18.53
C LEU A 63 19.92 -22.84 -17.00
N GLU A 64 20.99 -23.32 -16.37
CA GLU A 64 21.18 -23.18 -14.93
C GLU A 64 21.39 -21.72 -14.52
N ALA A 65 22.10 -20.92 -15.33
CA ALA A 65 22.22 -19.47 -15.12
C ALA A 65 20.86 -18.77 -15.22
N GLU A 66 20.05 -19.09 -16.23
CA GLU A 66 18.70 -18.53 -16.39
C GLU A 66 17.76 -18.94 -15.25
N LYS A 67 17.80 -20.20 -14.80
CA LYS A 67 17.03 -20.66 -13.64
C LYS A 67 17.44 -19.93 -12.36
N LYS A 68 18.75 -19.73 -12.14
CA LYS A 68 19.26 -18.96 -10.99
C LYS A 68 18.80 -17.51 -11.06
N ALA A 69 18.96 -16.86 -12.21
CA ALA A 69 18.52 -15.49 -12.44
C ALA A 69 17.01 -15.33 -12.22
N LYS A 70 16.19 -16.26 -12.72
CA LYS A 70 14.73 -16.24 -12.52
C LYS A 70 14.35 -16.42 -11.04
N LYS A 71 14.99 -17.36 -10.33
CA LYS A 71 14.77 -17.55 -8.89
C LYS A 71 15.15 -16.30 -8.10
N GLU A 72 16.23 -15.62 -8.48
CA GLU A 72 16.68 -14.39 -7.83
C GLU A 72 15.74 -13.22 -8.12
N GLN A 73 15.28 -13.07 -9.37
CA GLN A 73 14.23 -12.10 -9.71
C GLN A 73 12.94 -12.36 -8.93
N GLU A 74 12.49 -13.61 -8.82
CA GLU A 74 11.28 -13.95 -8.07
C GLU A 74 11.44 -13.64 -6.57
N LYS A 75 12.62 -13.89 -5.99
CA LYS A 75 12.93 -13.50 -4.60
C LYS A 75 12.87 -11.98 -4.43
N LEU A 76 13.52 -11.23 -5.32
CA LEU A 76 13.52 -9.77 -5.30
C LEU A 76 12.11 -9.19 -5.48
N GLU A 77 11.28 -9.78 -6.33
CA GLU A 77 9.89 -9.35 -6.52
C GLU A 77 9.04 -9.63 -5.28
N LYS A 78 9.20 -10.81 -4.66
CA LYS A 78 8.53 -11.17 -3.40
C LYS A 78 8.93 -10.21 -2.27
N GLU A 79 10.21 -9.86 -2.19
CA GLU A 79 10.73 -8.90 -1.21
C GLU A 79 10.20 -7.48 -1.44
N LYS A 80 10.24 -6.98 -2.68
CA LYS A 80 9.63 -5.68 -3.02
C LYS A 80 8.15 -5.64 -2.64
N LYS A 81 7.41 -6.71 -2.93
CA LYS A 81 5.98 -6.82 -2.60
C LYS A 81 5.72 -6.91 -1.10
N SER A 82 6.61 -7.52 -0.33
CA SER A 82 6.49 -7.57 1.13
C SER A 82 6.78 -6.19 1.75
N LEU A 83 7.81 -5.50 1.27
CA LEU A 83 8.17 -4.14 1.67
C LEU A 83 7.04 -3.15 1.37
N GLU A 84 6.46 -3.18 0.16
CA GLU A 84 5.33 -2.31 -0.21
C GLU A 84 4.11 -2.55 0.69
N LYS A 85 3.81 -3.83 1.00
CA LYS A 85 2.74 -4.18 1.93
C LYS A 85 3.00 -3.65 3.34
N ALA A 86 4.24 -3.76 3.83
CA ALA A 86 4.64 -3.27 5.14
C ALA A 86 4.52 -1.74 5.21
N GLU A 87 5.02 -1.02 4.21
CA GLU A 87 4.90 0.44 4.12
C GLU A 87 3.43 0.88 4.09
N ARG A 88 2.60 0.20 3.30
CA ARG A 88 1.16 0.49 3.23
C ARG A 88 0.45 0.27 4.56
N ARG A 89 0.84 -0.75 5.33
CA ARG A 89 0.29 -1.00 6.68
C ARG A 89 0.72 0.08 7.66
N ALA A 90 2.01 0.40 7.71
CA ALA A 90 2.55 1.47 8.54
C ALA A 90 1.87 2.82 8.26
N LYS A 91 1.68 3.16 6.98
CA LYS A 91 0.98 4.39 6.57
C LYS A 91 -0.49 4.42 6.98
N LYS A 92 -1.18 3.27 6.99
CA LYS A 92 -2.56 3.17 7.46
C LYS A 92 -2.64 3.35 8.97
N GLU A 93 -1.75 2.72 9.71
CA GLU A 93 -1.66 2.82 11.16
C GLU A 93 -1.33 4.25 11.60
N GLN A 94 -0.34 4.89 10.96
CA GLN A 94 -0.01 6.29 11.19
C GLN A 94 -1.23 7.20 10.96
N LYS A 95 -1.94 7.03 9.84
CA LYS A 95 -3.15 7.82 9.56
C LYS A 95 -4.29 7.55 10.54
N ALA A 96 -4.42 6.33 11.04
CA ALA A 96 -5.43 6.01 12.04
C ALA A 96 -5.09 6.68 13.39
N ALA A 97 -3.83 6.61 13.81
CA ALA A 97 -3.33 7.27 15.01
C ALA A 97 -3.49 8.80 14.92
N GLU A 98 -3.12 9.41 13.78
CA GLU A 98 -3.29 10.85 13.56
C GLU A 98 -4.76 11.28 13.62
N LYS A 99 -5.67 10.49 13.07
CA LYS A 99 -7.12 10.75 13.14
C LYS A 99 -7.64 10.68 14.56
N GLU A 100 -7.21 9.68 15.35
CA GLU A 100 -7.66 9.56 16.73
C GLU A 100 -7.10 10.69 17.59
N LEU A 101 -5.82 11.04 17.42
CA LEU A 101 -5.21 12.19 18.10
C LEU A 101 -5.97 13.49 17.78
N LYS A 102 -6.25 13.75 16.49
CA LYS A 102 -7.02 14.93 16.06
C LYS A 102 -8.44 14.95 16.63
N LYS A 103 -9.07 13.78 16.79
CA LYS A 103 -10.39 13.65 17.40
C LYS A 103 -10.33 13.91 18.91
N GLN A 104 -9.33 13.37 19.60
CA GLN A 104 -9.08 13.62 21.02
C GLN A 104 -8.83 15.10 21.28
N GLU A 105 -7.96 15.76 20.49
CA GLU A 105 -7.71 17.20 20.59
C GLU A 105 -9.00 18.02 20.39
N LYS A 106 -9.84 17.66 19.42
CA LYS A 106 -11.14 18.31 19.21
C LYS A 106 -12.07 18.11 20.40
N ASN A 107 -12.08 16.92 21.00
CA ASN A 107 -12.90 16.63 22.17
C ASN A 107 -12.41 17.44 23.38
N ILE A 108 -11.09 17.51 23.62
CA ILE A 108 -10.47 18.34 24.67
C ILE A 108 -10.87 19.80 24.50
N LYS A 109 -10.67 20.37 23.30
CA LYS A 109 -11.06 21.75 22.99
C LYS A 109 -12.56 21.99 23.19
N THR A 110 -13.40 21.02 22.83
CA THR A 110 -14.85 21.12 23.00
C THR A 110 -15.24 21.08 24.46
N ALA A 111 -14.66 20.17 25.25
CA ALA A 111 -14.91 20.06 26.68
C ALA A 111 -14.50 21.34 27.41
N GLY A 112 -13.26 21.84 27.17
CA GLY A 112 -12.79 23.09 27.76
C GLY A 112 -13.68 24.28 27.42
N LYS A 113 -14.10 24.41 26.15
CA LYS A 113 -15.05 25.47 25.74
C LYS A 113 -16.38 25.42 26.50
N TRP A 114 -16.92 24.24 26.78
CA TRP A 114 -18.17 24.12 27.53
C TRP A 114 -17.96 24.31 29.03
N GLU A 115 -16.82 23.88 29.55
CA GLU A 115 -16.40 24.13 30.93
C GLU A 115 -16.32 25.63 31.21
N ASP A 116 -15.59 26.38 30.37
CA ASP A 116 -15.42 27.83 30.51
C ASP A 116 -16.76 28.56 30.47
N LYS A 117 -17.65 28.16 29.54
CA LYS A 117 -18.99 28.74 29.44
C LYS A 117 -19.85 28.44 30.67
N TYR A 118 -19.77 27.22 31.19
CA TYR A 118 -20.50 26.82 32.39
C TYR A 118 -19.99 27.59 33.62
N LYS A 119 -18.68 27.61 33.87
CA LYS A 119 -18.06 28.36 34.97
C LYS A 119 -18.39 29.84 34.89
N SER A 120 -18.22 30.47 33.72
CA SER A 120 -18.54 31.88 33.53
C SER A 120 -20.03 32.19 33.78
N ALA A 121 -20.93 31.29 33.36
CA ALA A 121 -22.35 31.44 33.64
C ALA A 121 -22.67 31.26 35.13
N GLN A 122 -22.05 30.29 35.81
CA GLN A 122 -22.19 30.09 37.26
C GLN A 122 -21.74 31.33 38.03
N GLU A 123 -20.57 31.88 37.70
CA GLU A 123 -20.05 33.08 38.37
C GLU A 123 -20.93 34.31 38.13
N LYS A 124 -21.42 34.50 36.90
CA LYS A 124 -22.36 35.59 36.61
C LYS A 124 -23.67 35.44 37.40
N TYR A 125 -24.20 34.22 37.48
CA TYR A 125 -25.42 33.93 38.25
C TYR A 125 -25.21 34.18 39.74
N LYS A 126 -24.14 33.65 40.35
CA LYS A 126 -23.79 33.92 41.76
C LYS A 126 -23.69 35.41 42.05
N ARG A 127 -23.05 36.17 41.16
CA ARG A 127 -22.92 37.63 41.28
C ARG A 127 -24.27 38.34 41.24
N LEU A 128 -25.15 38.00 40.29
CA LEU A 128 -26.48 38.59 40.17
C LEU A 128 -27.35 38.26 41.40
N LYS A 129 -27.30 37.00 41.85
CA LYS A 129 -28.00 36.55 43.07
C LYS A 129 -27.53 37.29 44.31
N ARG A 130 -26.22 37.49 44.47
CA ARG A 130 -25.65 38.28 45.57
C ARG A 130 -26.09 39.75 45.55
N LYS A 131 -26.29 40.32 44.36
CA LYS A 131 -26.75 41.70 44.21
C LYS A 131 -28.26 41.89 44.38
N GLY A 132 -29.03 40.80 44.39
CA GLY A 132 -30.50 40.87 44.37
C GLY A 132 -31.09 41.26 43.00
N ASP A 133 -30.28 41.23 41.94
CA ASP A 133 -30.67 41.64 40.57
C ASP A 133 -31.47 40.54 39.82
N LEU A 134 -32.09 39.59 40.54
CA LEU A 134 -32.80 38.46 39.95
C LEU A 134 -34.25 38.42 40.42
N SER A 135 -35.17 38.65 39.49
CA SER A 135 -36.59 38.35 39.70
C SER A 135 -36.81 36.83 39.79
N PRO A 136 -37.90 36.34 40.40
CA PRO A 136 -38.22 34.92 40.45
C PRO A 136 -38.27 34.25 39.06
N ASN A 137 -38.71 34.98 38.03
CA ASN A 137 -38.74 34.47 36.67
C ASN A 137 -37.33 34.38 36.04
N ASP A 138 -36.47 35.36 36.32
CA ASP A 138 -35.09 35.35 35.82
C ASP A 138 -34.22 34.32 36.53
N GLU A 139 -34.48 34.05 37.81
CA GLU A 139 -33.88 32.94 38.56
C GLU A 139 -34.12 31.60 37.83
N LYS A 140 -35.37 31.33 37.43
CA LYS A 140 -35.75 30.13 36.68
C LYS A 140 -35.07 30.06 35.30
N LYS A 141 -34.97 31.19 34.58
CA LYS A 141 -34.24 31.26 33.29
C LYS A 141 -32.75 30.95 33.48
N TRP A 142 -32.14 31.46 34.53
CA TRP A 142 -30.72 31.23 34.84
C TRP A 142 -30.45 29.78 35.21
N GLN A 143 -31.29 29.17 36.05
CA GLN A 143 -31.21 27.74 36.38
C GLN A 143 -31.29 26.89 35.10
N GLY A 144 -32.28 27.12 34.24
CA GLY A 144 -32.39 26.39 32.97
C GLY A 144 -31.21 26.62 32.02
N LYS A 145 -30.57 27.79 32.06
CA LYS A 145 -29.34 28.05 31.29
C LYS A 145 -28.15 27.27 31.85
N LEU A 146 -27.99 27.23 33.17
CA LEU A 146 -26.94 26.49 33.85
C LEU A 146 -27.06 24.98 33.61
N GLU A 147 -28.27 24.43 33.72
CA GLU A 147 -28.55 23.01 33.42
C GLU A 147 -28.20 22.65 31.97
N LYS A 148 -28.60 23.50 31.01
CA LYS A 148 -28.26 23.29 29.59
C LYS A 148 -26.75 23.31 29.35
N LEU A 149 -26.02 24.20 30.01
CA LEU A 149 -24.56 24.29 29.89
C LEU A 149 -23.87 23.12 30.57
N GLN A 150 -24.32 22.73 31.76
CA GLN A 150 -23.83 21.55 32.49
C GLN A 150 -24.02 20.29 31.66
N SER A 151 -25.22 20.10 31.08
CA SER A 151 -25.49 18.95 30.20
C SER A 151 -24.56 18.91 28.99
N LYS A 152 -24.25 20.07 28.38
CA LYS A 152 -23.32 20.14 27.25
C LYS A 152 -21.88 19.85 27.66
N TYR A 153 -21.45 20.36 28.82
CA TYR A 153 -20.14 20.08 29.40
C TYR A 153 -19.98 18.58 29.71
N GLU A 154 -20.92 17.97 30.42
CA GLU A 154 -20.90 16.54 30.73
C GLU A 154 -20.90 15.67 29.47
N LYS A 155 -21.71 16.02 28.45
CA LYS A 155 -21.70 15.32 27.16
C LYS A 155 -20.37 15.45 26.42
N ALA A 156 -19.66 16.57 26.57
CA ALA A 156 -18.34 16.75 25.97
C ALA A 156 -17.26 16.01 26.77
N LYS A 157 -17.34 16.03 28.11
CA LYS A 157 -16.44 15.33 29.02
C LYS A 157 -16.49 13.81 28.83
N LYS A 158 -17.68 13.25 28.60
CA LYS A 158 -17.86 11.82 28.26
C LYS A 158 -17.21 11.38 26.95
N LYS A 159 -16.77 12.32 26.10
CA LYS A 159 -16.11 12.05 24.82
C LYS A 159 -14.59 12.22 24.89
N LEU A 160 -14.06 12.64 26.04
CA LEU A 160 -12.63 12.62 26.33
C LEU A 160 -12.21 11.20 26.68
#